data_AF-A0A3M2CW34-F1
#
_entry.id   AF-A0A3M2CW34-F1
#
_cell.length_a   1.000
_cell.length_b   1.000
_cell.length_c   1.000
_cell.angle_alpha   90.00
_cell.angle_beta   90.00
_cell.angle_gamma   90.00
#
_symmetry.space_group_name_H-M   'P 1'
#
loop_
_entity.id
_entity.type
_entity.pdbx_description
1 polymer ?
#
loop_
_entity_poly.entity_id
_entity_poly.type
_entity_poly.pdbx_seq_one_letter_code
_entity_poly.pdbx_strand_id
1 'polypeptide(L)'
;RASLRDATADARAAGQGADVPITARLPLASAGGEIAREDRVWTLTAEEVRALHELGWRSPVSLALFEIEEHLIQTSSPIRAIAWGVHDTHRMMVKTYLTFLRLAQGTVRVDQLKGPVGIAHLGTQVAERGLMDLLFFLGLISVNLAVINFLPIPIADGGLFVLLLIERITGRPVSPAVQGAATMVGLALIVGVFALVTFNDLAALFGG
;
A
#
# COMPACT_ATOMS: atom_id res chain seq x y z
N ARG A 1 6.85 -12.28 26.75
CA ARG A 1 5.98 -11.19 26.22
C ARG A 1 4.67 -11.73 25.68
N ALA A 2 4.66 -12.59 24.66
CA ALA A 2 3.42 -13.22 24.16
C ALA A 2 2.67 -13.95 25.30
N SER A 3 3.38 -14.83 26.02
CA SER A 3 2.87 -15.52 27.21
C SER A 3 2.30 -14.62 28.31
N LEU A 4 2.86 -13.42 28.49
CA LEU A 4 2.41 -12.43 29.49
C LEU A 4 1.17 -11.66 29.02
N ARG A 5 1.05 -11.37 27.72
CA ARG A 5 -0.16 -10.77 27.14
C ARG A 5 -1.31 -11.76 27.13
N ASP A 6 -1.02 -13.02 26.83
CA ASP A 6 -2.01 -14.10 26.85
C ASP A 6 -2.50 -14.34 28.29
N ALA A 7 -1.59 -14.42 29.26
CA ALA A 7 -1.94 -14.59 30.68
C ALA A 7 -2.71 -13.40 31.30
N THR A 8 -2.69 -12.22 30.67
CA THR A 8 -3.37 -11.00 31.16
C THR A 8 -4.49 -10.52 30.24
N ALA A 9 -4.84 -11.30 29.21
CA ALA A 9 -5.85 -10.93 28.22
C ALA A 9 -7.26 -10.81 28.85
N ASP A 10 -7.62 -11.76 29.72
CA ASP A 10 -8.92 -11.78 30.41
C ASP A 10 -9.03 -10.62 31.41
N ALA A 11 -7.95 -10.34 32.14
CA ALA A 11 -7.88 -9.21 33.07
C ALA A 11 -8.00 -7.85 32.37
N ARG A 12 -7.41 -7.72 31.16
CA ARG A 12 -7.60 -6.54 30.31
C ARG A 12 -9.07 -6.37 29.90
N ALA A 13 -9.73 -7.45 29.47
CA ALA A 13 -11.13 -7.41 29.05
C ALA A 13 -12.07 -7.03 30.21
N ALA A 14 -11.75 -7.45 31.43
CA ALA A 14 -12.49 -7.10 32.64
C ALA A 14 -12.11 -5.73 33.25
N GLY A 15 -11.05 -5.08 32.75
CA GLY A 15 -10.54 -3.81 33.30
C GLY A 15 -9.92 -3.95 34.69
N GLN A 16 -9.43 -5.14 35.04
CA GLN A 16 -8.90 -5.48 36.36
C GLN A 16 -7.38 -5.72 36.32
N GLY A 17 -6.75 -5.73 37.49
CA GLY A 17 -5.37 -6.18 37.65
C GLY A 17 -5.23 -7.70 37.45
N ALA A 18 -3.99 -8.18 37.35
CA ALA A 18 -3.70 -9.60 37.14
C ALA A 18 -2.48 -10.04 37.96
N ASP A 19 -2.63 -11.15 38.67
CA ASP A 19 -1.50 -11.81 39.34
C ASP A 19 -0.87 -12.81 38.37
N VAL A 20 0.36 -12.53 37.94
CA VAL A 20 1.08 -13.37 36.97
C VAL A 20 2.18 -14.13 37.70
N PRO A 21 2.10 -15.47 37.81
CA PRO A 21 3.17 -16.26 38.36
C PRO A 21 4.36 -16.27 37.39
N ILE A 22 5.55 -15.94 37.89
CA ILE A 22 6.79 -15.88 37.12
C ILE A 22 7.85 -16.71 37.82
N THR A 23 8.32 -17.74 37.11
CA THR A 23 9.51 -18.49 37.50
C THR A 23 10.74 -17.79 36.95
N ALA A 24 11.49 -17.11 37.80
CA ALA A 24 12.80 -16.57 37.46
C ALA A 24 13.87 -17.65 37.64
N ARG A 25 14.67 -17.90 36.60
CA ARG A 25 15.89 -18.71 36.73
C ARG A 25 17.06 -17.75 36.85
N LEU A 26 17.68 -17.68 38.03
CA LEU A 26 18.87 -16.85 38.18
C LEU A 26 20.07 -17.56 37.54
N PRO A 27 20.84 -16.89 36.68
CA PRO A 27 21.96 -17.51 35.96
C PRO A 27 23.19 -17.79 36.83
N LEU A 28 23.11 -17.53 38.15
CA LEU A 28 24.19 -17.79 39.09
C LEU A 28 23.93 -19.13 39.78
N ALA A 29 24.81 -20.10 39.54
CA ALA A 29 24.78 -21.36 40.27
C ALA A 29 25.08 -21.09 41.75
N SER A 30 24.24 -21.60 42.64
CA SER A 30 24.58 -21.64 44.07
C SER A 30 25.76 -22.59 44.29
N ALA A 31 26.43 -22.52 45.44
CA ALA A 31 27.70 -23.20 45.73
C ALA A 31 27.72 -24.75 45.60
N GLY A 32 26.62 -25.37 45.15
CA GLY A 32 26.50 -26.80 44.80
C GLY A 32 26.20 -27.11 43.32
N GLY A 33 26.26 -26.13 42.40
CA GLY A 33 26.10 -26.37 40.96
C GLY A 33 24.66 -26.41 40.43
N GLU A 34 23.65 -26.23 41.28
CA GLU A 34 22.25 -26.11 40.86
C GLU A 34 21.87 -24.66 40.56
N ILE A 35 21.19 -24.46 39.43
CA ILE A 35 20.60 -23.18 39.00
C ILE A 35 19.40 -22.88 39.90
N ALA A 36 19.51 -21.85 40.73
CA ALA A 36 18.42 -21.43 41.60
C ALA A 36 17.20 -20.98 40.78
N ARG A 37 16.06 -21.63 41.02
CA ARG A 37 14.75 -21.23 40.49
C ARG A 37 13.99 -20.53 41.60
N GLU A 38 13.57 -19.30 41.35
CA GLU A 38 12.76 -18.53 42.27
C GLU A 38 11.40 -18.27 41.62
N ASP A 39 10.34 -18.82 42.22
CA ASP A 39 8.97 -18.57 41.82
C ASP A 39 8.46 -17.34 42.55
N ARG A 40 8.15 -16.26 41.81
CA ARG A 40 7.52 -15.05 42.34
C ARG A 40 6.26 -14.74 41.58
N VAL A 41 5.22 -14.34 42.31
CA VAL A 41 3.99 -13.83 41.71
C VAL A 41 4.13 -12.31 41.58
N TRP A 42 4.05 -11.80 40.35
CA TRP A 42 3.94 -10.36 40.10
C TRP A 42 2.48 -9.97 40.07
N THR A 43 2.10 -9.06 40.97
CA THR A 43 0.78 -8.47 41.01
C THR A 43 0.77 -7.22 40.10
N LEU A 44 0.09 -7.30 38.96
CA LEU A 44 -0.07 -6.18 38.03
C LEU A 44 -1.38 -5.45 38.31
N THR A 45 -1.33 -4.13 38.39
CA THR A 45 -2.52 -3.28 38.49
C THR A 45 -3.29 -3.21 37.15
N ALA A 46 -4.55 -2.79 37.19
CA ALA A 46 -5.37 -2.62 35.98
C ALA A 46 -4.82 -1.59 34.98
N GLU A 47 -4.01 -0.65 35.46
CA GLU A 47 -3.32 0.33 34.62
C GLU A 47 -2.10 -0.30 33.93
N GLU A 48 -1.31 -1.08 34.67
CA GLU A 48 -0.15 -1.80 34.13
C GLU A 48 -0.56 -2.87 33.12
N VAL A 49 -1.68 -3.56 33.35
CA VAL A 49 -2.26 -4.51 32.37
C VAL A 49 -2.67 -3.79 31.08
N ARG A 50 -3.28 -2.60 31.18
CA ARG A 50 -3.61 -1.79 30.00
C ARG A 50 -2.35 -1.34 29.25
N ALA A 51 -1.37 -0.79 29.98
CA ALA A 51 -0.09 -0.35 29.41
C ALA A 51 0.65 -1.51 28.71
N LEU A 52 0.71 -2.70 29.32
CA LEU A 52 1.31 -3.91 28.74
C LEU A 52 0.69 -4.28 27.38
N HIS A 53 -0.61 -4.07 27.24
CA HIS A 53 -1.36 -4.39 26.04
C HIS A 53 -1.33 -3.27 24.98
N GLU A 54 -0.97 -2.05 25.37
CA GLU A 54 -0.72 -0.90 24.50
C GLU A 54 0.73 -0.81 24.02
N LEU A 55 1.66 -1.56 24.65
CA LEU A 55 3.02 -1.73 24.16
C LEU A 55 3.00 -2.42 22.77
N GLY A 56 2.85 -1.62 21.71
CA GLY A 56 3.28 -1.93 20.35
C GLY A 56 4.79 -1.78 20.25
N TRP A 57 5.45 -2.56 19.39
CA TRP A 57 6.85 -2.26 19.07
C TRP A 57 6.87 -0.94 18.28
N ARG A 58 7.41 0.11 18.89
CA ARG A 58 7.83 1.34 18.22
C ARG A 58 9.35 1.31 18.22
N SER A 59 9.97 1.48 17.06
CA SER A 59 11.43 1.61 16.98
C SER A 59 11.87 2.75 17.92
N PRO A 60 12.81 2.51 18.86
CA PRO A 60 13.39 3.58 19.68
C PRO A 60 14.23 4.55 18.83
N VAL A 61 14.56 4.14 17.61
CA VAL A 61 15.29 4.92 16.60
C VAL A 61 14.25 5.55 15.66
N SER A 62 14.27 6.88 15.53
CA SER A 62 13.37 7.55 14.59
C SER A 62 13.68 7.11 13.16
N LEU A 63 12.66 6.97 12.30
CA LEU A 63 12.89 6.76 10.87
C LEU A 63 13.67 7.93 10.23
N ALA A 64 13.68 9.10 10.88
CA ALA A 64 14.45 10.27 10.47
C ALA A 64 15.97 10.12 10.72
N LEU A 65 16.42 9.09 11.46
CA LEU A 65 17.85 8.74 11.58
C LEU A 65 18.33 7.86 10.40
N PHE A 66 17.42 7.41 9.54
CA PHE A 66 17.77 6.72 8.30
C PHE A 66 17.65 7.73 7.17
N GLU A 67 18.77 8.17 6.63
CA GLU A 67 18.79 8.93 5.38
C GLU A 67 18.37 7.97 4.26
N ILE A 68 17.41 8.39 3.43
CA ILE A 68 17.06 7.63 2.24
C ILE A 68 18.28 7.66 1.33
N GLU A 69 18.98 6.54 1.22
CA GLU A 69 20.17 6.43 0.37
C GLU A 69 19.73 6.42 -1.10
N GLU A 70 19.78 7.59 -1.72
CA GLU A 70 19.51 7.78 -3.14
C GLU A 70 20.75 7.40 -3.95
N HIS A 71 20.79 6.18 -4.47
CA HIS A 71 21.82 5.81 -5.44
C HIS A 71 21.45 6.30 -6.84
N LEU A 72 22.15 7.32 -7.32
CA LEU A 72 22.11 7.73 -8.72
C LEU A 72 22.74 6.61 -9.57
N ILE A 73 21.90 5.80 -10.21
CA ILE A 73 22.35 4.77 -11.15
C ILE A 73 22.72 5.45 -12.47
N GLN A 74 23.98 5.85 -12.58
CA GLN A 74 24.52 6.40 -13.83
C GLN A 74 25.09 5.28 -14.69
N THR A 75 24.69 5.22 -15.96
CA THR A 75 25.34 4.36 -16.94
C THR A 75 26.03 5.20 -18.01
N SER A 76 27.26 4.82 -18.32
CA SER A 76 28.07 5.42 -19.37
C SER A 76 27.73 4.90 -20.77
N SER A 77 26.76 3.97 -20.90
CA SER A 77 26.35 3.40 -22.19
C SER A 77 24.86 3.71 -22.50
N PRO A 78 24.55 4.43 -23.58
CA PRO A 78 23.17 4.75 -23.98
C PRO A 78 22.28 3.52 -24.18
N ILE A 79 22.83 2.43 -24.73
CA ILE A 79 22.09 1.18 -24.96
C ILE A 79 21.68 0.54 -23.64
N ARG A 80 22.59 0.53 -22.65
CA ARG A 80 22.28 0.03 -21.31
C ARG A 80 21.23 0.91 -20.61
N ALA A 81 21.28 2.22 -20.81
CA ALA A 81 20.27 3.13 -20.25
C ALA A 81 18.88 2.81 -20.78
N ILE A 82 18.75 2.56 -22.10
CA ILE A 82 17.48 2.16 -22.72
C ILE A 82 17.02 0.81 -22.18
N ALA A 83 17.90 -0.19 -22.11
CA ALA A 83 17.56 -1.52 -21.58
C ALA A 83 17.06 -1.45 -20.13
N TRP A 84 17.69 -0.62 -19.30
CA TRP A 84 17.23 -0.36 -17.94
C TRP A 84 15.90 0.37 -17.89
N GLY A 85 15.70 1.39 -18.72
CA GLY A 85 14.42 2.09 -18.83
C GLY A 85 13.27 1.14 -19.20
N VAL A 86 13.49 0.22 -20.16
CA VAL A 86 12.50 -0.81 -20.52
C VAL A 86 12.22 -1.74 -19.34
N HIS A 87 13.27 -2.21 -18.66
CA HIS A 87 13.13 -3.09 -17.51
C HIS A 87 12.37 -2.43 -16.35
N ASP A 88 12.68 -1.16 -16.05
CA ASP A 88 11.98 -0.39 -15.02
C ASP A 88 10.54 -0.08 -15.40
N THR A 89 10.28 0.26 -16.66
CA THR A 89 8.93 0.45 -17.18
C THR A 89 8.09 -0.82 -17.00
N HIS A 90 8.65 -1.98 -17.34
CA HIS A 90 7.97 -3.27 -17.15
C HIS A 90 7.71 -3.56 -15.66
N ARG A 91 8.72 -3.36 -14.80
CA ARG A 91 8.60 -3.54 -13.35
C ARG A 91 7.50 -2.65 -12.76
N MET A 92 7.43 -1.41 -13.24
CA MET A 92 6.46 -0.41 -12.83
C MET A 92 5.05 -0.78 -13.29
N MET A 93 4.90 -1.19 -14.55
CA MET A 93 3.65 -1.67 -15.11
C MET A 93 3.06 -2.82 -14.29
N VAL A 94 3.88 -3.83 -13.92
CA VAL A 94 3.45 -4.95 -13.08
C VAL A 94 2.99 -4.47 -11.69
N LYS A 95 3.74 -3.58 -11.06
CA LYS A 95 3.37 -3.01 -9.74
C LYS A 95 2.04 -2.25 -9.83
N THR A 96 1.86 -1.42 -10.85
CA THR A 96 0.63 -0.66 -11.08
C THR A 96 -0.56 -1.61 -11.25
N TYR A 97 -0.42 -2.69 -12.02
CA TYR A 97 -1.47 -3.70 -12.17
C TYR A 97 -1.85 -4.36 -10.84
N LEU A 98 -0.85 -4.75 -10.04
CA LEU A 98 -1.08 -5.31 -8.70
C LEU A 98 -1.77 -4.33 -7.76
N THR A 99 -1.46 -3.04 -7.85
CA THR A 99 -2.13 -2.00 -7.06
C THR A 99 -3.59 -1.87 -7.44
N PHE A 100 -3.93 -1.84 -8.74
CA PHE A 100 -5.32 -1.82 -9.18
C PHE A 100 -6.09 -3.09 -8.78
N LEU A 101 -5.45 -4.26 -8.85
CA LEU A 101 -6.05 -5.50 -8.38
C LEU A 101 -6.34 -5.45 -6.87
N ARG A 102 -5.40 -4.95 -6.06
CA ARG A 102 -5.55 -4.76 -4.62
C ARG A 102 -6.63 -3.76 -4.26
N LEU A 103 -6.78 -2.71 -5.06
CA LEU A 103 -7.87 -1.73 -4.94
C LEU A 103 -9.22 -2.39 -5.20
N ALA A 104 -9.34 -3.19 -6.27
CA ALA A 104 -10.55 -3.95 -6.57
C ALA A 104 -10.89 -4.97 -5.46
N GLN A 105 -9.87 -5.51 -4.79
CA GLN A 105 -10.02 -6.39 -3.61
C GLN A 105 -10.32 -5.64 -2.30
N GLY A 106 -10.33 -4.30 -2.29
CA GLY A 106 -10.57 -3.48 -1.10
C GLY A 106 -9.43 -3.48 -0.07
N THR A 107 -8.25 -4.02 -0.43
CA THR A 107 -7.06 -4.03 0.45
C THR A 107 -6.29 -2.71 0.43
N VAL A 108 -6.52 -1.91 -0.60
CA VAL A 108 -6.01 -0.54 -0.77
C VAL A 108 -7.20 0.40 -0.68
N ARG A 109 -7.08 1.45 0.13
CA ARG A 109 -8.15 2.45 0.28
C ARG A 109 -8.15 3.42 -0.91
N VAL A 110 -9.35 3.87 -1.30
CA VAL A 110 -9.56 4.76 -2.46
C VAL A 110 -8.96 6.16 -2.22
N ASP A 111 -8.75 6.56 -0.96
CA ASP A 111 -8.09 7.83 -0.59
C ASP A 111 -6.61 7.90 -0.98
N GLN A 112 -6.01 6.75 -1.34
CA GLN A 112 -4.65 6.69 -1.87
C GLN A 112 -4.58 7.01 -3.37
N LEU A 113 -5.73 7.08 -4.06
CA LEU A 113 -5.78 7.51 -5.45
C LEU A 113 -5.84 9.04 -5.52
N LYS A 114 -4.91 9.61 -6.28
CA LYS A 114 -4.88 11.04 -6.59
C LYS A 114 -5.63 11.28 -7.89
N GLY A 115 -6.51 12.27 -7.88
CA GLY A 115 -7.23 12.71 -9.08
C GLY A 115 -6.42 13.72 -9.88
N PRO A 116 -7.03 14.34 -10.90
CA PRO A 116 -6.33 15.29 -11.77
C PRO A 116 -5.77 16.49 -11.01
N VAL A 117 -6.51 16.98 -10.01
CA VAL A 117 -6.09 18.11 -9.18
C VAL A 117 -4.93 17.71 -8.28
N GLY A 118 -5.00 16.54 -7.64
CA GLY A 118 -3.92 16.00 -6.83
C GLY A 118 -2.66 15.69 -7.65
N ILE A 119 -2.81 15.17 -8.87
CA ILE A 119 -1.72 14.92 -9.81
C ILE A 119 -1.07 16.24 -10.24
N ALA A 120 -1.86 17.27 -10.55
CA ALA A 120 -1.33 18.60 -10.89
C ALA A 120 -0.52 19.19 -9.73
N HIS A 121 -1.05 19.12 -8.50
CA HIS A 121 -0.36 19.60 -7.31
C HIS A 121 0.92 18.82 -7.00
N LEU A 122 0.92 17.49 -7.14
CA LEU A 122 2.15 16.70 -7.02
C LEU A 122 3.15 17.04 -8.14
N GLY A 123 2.65 17.30 -9.35
CA GLY A 123 3.47 17.70 -10.49
C GLY A 123 4.21 19.00 -10.23
N THR A 124 3.59 20.00 -9.59
CA THR A 124 4.28 21.24 -9.21
C THR A 124 5.38 20.98 -8.19
N GLN A 125 5.12 20.18 -7.16
CA GLN A 125 6.13 19.82 -6.16
C GLN A 125 7.30 19.03 -6.74
N VAL A 126 7.05 18.15 -7.73
CA VAL A 126 8.10 17.39 -8.40
C VAL A 126 8.90 18.29 -9.35
N ALA A 127 8.24 19.23 -10.04
CA ALA A 127 8.92 20.17 -10.93
C ALA A 127 9.93 21.05 -10.18
N GLU A 128 9.65 21.39 -8.91
CA GLU A 128 10.58 22.11 -8.03
C GLU A 128 11.85 21.32 -7.67
N ARG A 129 11.83 19.98 -7.76
CA ARG A 129 12.99 19.12 -7.47
C ARG A 129 13.96 19.01 -8.66
N GLY A 130 13.48 19.26 -9.87
CA GLY A 130 14.30 19.38 -11.08
C GLY A 130 13.77 18.60 -12.27
N LEU A 131 14.46 18.75 -13.41
CA LEU A 131 14.02 18.18 -14.70
C LEU A 131 14.01 16.64 -14.69
N MET A 132 15.00 16.01 -14.05
CA MET A 132 15.09 14.55 -14.03
C MET A 132 13.91 13.92 -13.28
N ASP A 133 13.53 14.49 -12.13
CA ASP A 133 12.36 14.02 -11.36
C ASP A 133 11.06 14.26 -12.11
N LEU A 134 10.95 15.40 -12.81
CA LEU A 134 9.78 15.69 -13.66
C LEU A 134 9.63 14.69 -14.81
N LEU A 135 10.73 14.33 -15.48
CA LEU A 135 10.73 13.31 -16.53
C LEU A 135 10.34 11.93 -15.98
N PHE A 136 10.86 11.57 -14.81
CA PHE A 136 10.49 10.32 -14.14
C PHE A 136 9.01 10.30 -13.74
N PHE A 137 8.49 11.41 -13.22
CA PHE A 137 7.07 11.57 -12.88
C PHE A 137 6.16 11.51 -14.10
N LEU A 138 6.57 12.10 -15.22
CA LEU A 138 5.83 11.97 -16.48
C LEU A 138 5.85 10.52 -16.98
N GLY A 139 6.99 9.82 -16.83
CA GLY A 139 7.08 8.38 -17.09
C GLY A 139 6.13 7.56 -16.23
N LEU A 140 6.04 7.85 -14.93
CA LEU A 140 5.07 7.25 -13.99
C LEU A 140 3.63 7.44 -14.46
N ILE A 141 3.25 8.67 -14.84
CA ILE A 141 1.90 8.95 -15.36
C ILE A 141 1.64 8.16 -16.64
N SER A 142 2.62 8.12 -17.55
CA SER A 142 2.50 7.39 -18.83
C SER A 142 2.25 5.89 -18.61
N VAL A 143 2.99 5.25 -17.69
CA VAL A 143 2.77 3.85 -17.33
C VAL A 143 1.40 3.63 -16.73
N ASN A 144 0.94 4.51 -15.83
CA ASN A 144 -0.38 4.39 -15.23
C ASN A 144 -1.50 4.50 -16.26
N LEU A 145 -1.40 5.43 -17.22
CA LEU A 145 -2.36 5.56 -18.31
C LEU A 145 -2.34 4.33 -19.22
N ALA A 146 -1.16 3.81 -19.56
CA ALA A 146 -1.03 2.58 -20.35
C ALA A 146 -1.69 1.38 -19.66
N VAL A 147 -1.49 1.22 -18.35
CA VAL A 147 -2.12 0.14 -17.57
C VAL A 147 -3.64 0.30 -17.53
N ILE A 148 -4.15 1.49 -17.22
CA ILE A 148 -5.59 1.77 -17.18
C ILE A 148 -6.22 1.49 -18.55
N ASN A 149 -5.59 1.95 -19.64
CA ASN A 149 -6.11 1.75 -20.99
C ASN A 149 -6.14 0.26 -21.38
N PHE A 150 -5.24 -0.56 -20.84
CA PHE A 150 -5.22 -2.01 -21.07
C PHE A 150 -6.24 -2.79 -20.24
N LEU A 151 -6.89 -2.16 -19.25
CA LEU A 151 -7.93 -2.83 -18.48
C LEU A 151 -9.15 -3.12 -19.37
N PRO A 152 -9.92 -4.18 -19.07
CA PRO A 152 -11.13 -4.55 -19.81
C PRO A 152 -12.30 -3.61 -19.46
N ILE A 153 -12.08 -2.31 -19.57
CA ILE A 153 -13.07 -1.26 -19.30
C ILE A 153 -13.67 -0.85 -20.64
N PRO A 154 -15.00 -0.90 -20.83
CA PRO A 154 -15.63 -0.39 -22.05
C PRO A 154 -15.22 1.07 -22.31
N ILE A 155 -15.01 1.43 -23.58
CA ILE A 155 -14.41 2.71 -24.07
C ILE A 155 -12.88 2.73 -24.07
N ALA A 156 -12.21 2.08 -23.12
CA ALA A 156 -10.76 1.99 -23.16
C ALA A 156 -10.27 1.00 -24.24
N ASP A 157 -9.02 1.15 -24.67
CA ASP A 157 -8.40 0.31 -25.70
C ASP A 157 -8.51 -1.20 -25.37
N GLY A 158 -8.33 -1.56 -24.10
CA GLY A 158 -8.48 -2.93 -23.60
C GLY A 158 -9.91 -3.46 -23.66
N GLY A 159 -10.91 -2.60 -23.47
CA GLY A 159 -12.32 -2.96 -23.66
C GLY A 159 -12.65 -3.27 -25.11
N LEU A 160 -12.15 -2.45 -26.04
CA LEU A 160 -12.29 -2.71 -27.48
C LEU A 160 -11.58 -4.01 -27.87
N PHE A 161 -10.38 -4.24 -27.36
CA PHE A 161 -9.63 -5.47 -27.57
C PHE A 161 -10.42 -6.70 -27.10
N VAL A 162 -11.09 -6.63 -25.95
CA VAL A 162 -11.96 -7.71 -25.45
C VAL A 162 -13.15 -7.94 -26.38
N LEU A 163 -13.79 -6.89 -26.89
CA LEU A 163 -14.89 -7.03 -27.85
C LEU A 163 -14.43 -7.72 -29.14
N LEU A 164 -13.28 -7.32 -29.68
CA LEU A 164 -12.68 -7.96 -30.87
C LEU A 164 -12.30 -9.42 -30.60
N LEU A 165 -11.82 -9.73 -29.41
CA LEU A 165 -11.50 -11.09 -29.00
C LEU A 165 -12.78 -11.95 -28.92
N ILE A 166 -13.87 -11.40 -28.40
CA ILE A 166 -15.19 -12.05 -28.38
C ILE A 166 -15.69 -12.29 -29.80
N GLU A 167 -15.58 -11.31 -30.70
CA GLU A 167 -15.95 -11.49 -32.12
C GLU A 167 -15.13 -12.59 -32.79
N ARG A 168 -13.83 -12.64 -32.52
CA ARG A 168 -12.94 -13.68 -33.05
C ARG A 168 -13.31 -15.09 -32.56
N ILE A 169 -13.72 -15.22 -31.30
CA ILE A 169 -14.13 -16.51 -30.70
C ILE A 169 -15.52 -16.93 -31.18
N THR A 170 -16.46 -15.99 -31.25
CA THR A 170 -17.86 -16.25 -31.63
C THR A 170 -18.09 -16.29 -33.14
N GLY A 171 -17.15 -15.78 -33.94
CA GLY A 171 -17.23 -15.70 -35.39
C GLY A 171 -18.32 -14.73 -35.89
N ARG A 172 -18.90 -13.92 -35.01
CA ARG A 172 -19.99 -13.00 -35.32
C ARG A 172 -19.69 -11.62 -34.72
N PRO A 173 -20.04 -10.53 -35.43
CA PRO A 173 -19.86 -9.19 -34.89
C PRO A 173 -20.75 -8.98 -33.66
N VAL A 174 -20.23 -8.28 -32.65
CA VAL A 174 -21.00 -7.87 -31.47
C VAL A 174 -22.05 -6.86 -31.93
N SER A 175 -23.31 -7.07 -31.52
CA SER A 175 -24.40 -6.20 -31.98
C SER A 175 -24.17 -4.72 -31.58
N PRO A 176 -24.57 -3.75 -32.43
CA PRO A 176 -24.43 -2.33 -32.12
C PRO A 176 -25.09 -1.91 -30.80
N ALA A 177 -26.21 -2.55 -30.44
CA ALA A 177 -26.90 -2.31 -29.17
C ALA A 177 -26.03 -2.68 -27.95
N VAL A 178 -25.33 -3.82 -28.02
CA VAL A 178 -24.42 -4.25 -26.95
C VAL A 178 -23.20 -3.35 -26.86
N GLN A 179 -22.60 -2.96 -27.99
CA GLN A 179 -21.48 -2.01 -28.00
C GLN A 179 -21.87 -0.64 -27.44
N GLY A 180 -23.06 -0.15 -27.79
CA GLY A 180 -23.61 1.10 -27.27
C GLY A 180 -23.88 1.05 -25.77
N ALA A 181 -24.48 -0.04 -25.28
CA ALA A 181 -24.72 -0.24 -23.85
C ALA A 181 -23.41 -0.34 -23.07
N ALA A 182 -22.44 -1.12 -23.55
CA ALA A 182 -21.12 -1.26 -22.94
C ALA A 182 -20.41 0.10 -22.85
N THR A 183 -20.41 0.86 -23.95
CA THR A 183 -19.88 2.22 -24.01
C THR A 183 -20.53 3.11 -22.94
N MET A 184 -21.87 3.16 -22.87
CA MET A 184 -22.56 4.01 -21.90
C MET A 184 -22.22 3.64 -20.45
N VAL A 185 -22.16 2.34 -20.14
CA VAL A 185 -21.75 1.85 -18.81
C VAL A 185 -20.30 2.24 -18.50
N GLY A 186 -19.38 2.06 -19.46
CA GLY A 186 -17.99 2.48 -19.31
C GLY A 186 -17.84 3.97 -19.07
N LEU A 187 -18.57 4.79 -19.82
CA LEU A 187 -18.56 6.25 -19.67
C LEU A 187 -19.07 6.66 -18.29
N ALA A 188 -20.22 6.11 -17.87
CA ALA A 188 -20.79 6.40 -16.55
C ALA A 188 -19.83 6.01 -15.43
N LEU A 189 -19.13 4.88 -15.56
CA LEU A 189 -18.12 4.44 -14.60
C LEU A 189 -16.92 5.38 -14.55
N ILE A 190 -16.34 5.75 -15.70
CA ILE A 190 -15.18 6.65 -15.77
C ILE A 190 -15.54 8.02 -15.19
N VAL A 191 -16.67 8.59 -15.59
CA VAL A 191 -17.14 9.89 -15.09
C VAL A 191 -17.43 9.83 -13.59
N GLY A 192 -18.05 8.74 -13.11
CA GLY A 192 -18.31 8.53 -11.69
C GLY A 192 -17.05 8.47 -10.85
N VAL A 193 -16.04 7.69 -11.29
CA VAL A 193 -14.73 7.61 -10.61
C VAL A 193 -14.02 8.96 -10.66
N PHE A 194 -14.00 9.63 -11.82
CA PHE A 194 -13.38 10.93 -11.98
C PHE A 194 -14.00 11.97 -11.03
N ALA A 195 -15.32 12.02 -10.93
CA ALA A 195 -16.03 12.90 -10.00
C ALA A 195 -15.69 12.57 -8.54
N LEU A 196 -15.69 11.29 -8.17
CA LEU A 196 -15.39 10.85 -6.80
C LEU A 196 -13.96 11.21 -6.38
N VAL A 197 -12.97 10.93 -7.24
CA VAL A 197 -11.57 11.22 -6.91
C VAL A 197 -11.30 12.72 -6.91
N THR A 198 -11.90 13.47 -7.85
CA THR A 198 -11.79 14.94 -7.87
C THR A 198 -12.40 15.56 -6.62
N PHE A 199 -13.57 15.07 -6.18
CA PHE A 199 -14.18 15.52 -4.93
C PHE A 199 -13.28 15.24 -3.72
N ASN A 200 -12.68 14.05 -3.65
CA ASN A 200 -11.75 13.69 -2.58
C ASN A 200 -10.49 14.59 -2.57
N ASP A 201 -9.93 14.88 -3.75
CA ASP A 201 -8.79 15.81 -3.88
C ASP A 201 -9.15 17.22 -3.38
N LEU A 202 -10.30 17.76 -3.81
CA LEU A 202 -10.75 19.09 -3.38
C LEU A 202 -11.02 19.12 -1.87
N ALA A 203 -11.68 18.10 -1.32
CA ALA A 203 -11.93 17.99 0.11
C ALA A 203 -10.61 17.96 0.91
N ALA A 204 -9.60 17.24 0.43
CA ALA A 204 -8.28 17.20 1.07
C ALA A 204 -7.53 18.54 0.98
N LEU A 205 -7.72 19.30 -0.10
CA LEU A 205 -7.08 20.61 -0.29
C LEU A 205 -7.73 21.73 0.53
N PHE A 206 -9.04 21.70 0.73
CA PHE A 206 -9.78 22.73 1.47
C PHE A 206 -10.05 22.39 2.95
N GLY A 207 -10.00 21.11 3.32
CA GLY A 207 -10.24 20.63 4.68
C GLY A 207 -8.97 20.35 5.50
N GLY A 208 -7.79 20.62 4.93
CA GLY A 208 -6.48 20.52 5.59
C GLY A 208 -6.03 21.83 6.21
#